data_AF-A0A1C4ZC69-F1
#
_entry.id   AF-A0A1C4ZC69-F1
#
_cell.length_a   1.000
_cell.length_b   1.000
_cell.length_c   1.000
_cell.angle_alpha   90.00
_cell.angle_beta   90.00
_cell.angle_gamma   90.00
#
_symmetry.space_group_name_H-M   'P 1'
#
loop_
_entity.id
_entity.type
_entity.pdbx_description
1 polymer ?
#
loop_
_entity_poly.entity_id
_entity_poly.type
_entity_poly.pdbx_seq_one_letter_code
_entity_poly.pdbx_strand_id
1 'polypeptide(L)'
;MRSIRYVATLLAALATALTATLVVATPAQAAPLFKAPYPCGQRWTYSHHSAEVRLALDFVRADGGGTAGTPVLASAAGTATRHYQASGAGNYVVIDHGGGWKTYYFHLAAFSVASGAWVNQGQQIGTTGSTGNSSGAHIHYEQLFNGVGQNIVINGASLAPYPGGYHQRYLTSDNGCGGGGTAFWTWGSGIRVRSDVRLSAPVVTTLPGPTLVYVLCQKQGDTVTADGYTNNWWARLRDQNGYMTNIYIDHPAAQLPGVPIC
;
A
#
# COMPACT_ATOMS: atom_id res chain seq x y z
N MET A 1 -91.53 -13.82 -34.62
CA MET A 1 -90.56 -14.54 -33.77
C MET A 1 -89.20 -14.53 -34.47
N ARG A 2 -88.17 -14.04 -33.78
CA ARG A 2 -86.71 -14.33 -33.84
C ARG A 2 -86.09 -14.67 -35.21
N SER A 3 -84.96 -14.11 -35.66
CA SER A 3 -83.82 -13.51 -34.94
C SER A 3 -82.83 -12.91 -35.93
N ILE A 4 -82.36 -11.71 -35.64
CA ILE A 4 -81.16 -11.07 -36.21
C ILE A 4 -79.94 -11.75 -35.58
N ARG A 5 -78.93 -12.14 -36.38
CA ARG A 5 -77.61 -12.52 -35.87
C ARG A 5 -76.55 -11.64 -36.52
N TYR A 6 -75.83 -10.94 -35.65
CA TYR A 6 -74.81 -9.94 -35.91
C TYR A 6 -73.53 -10.59 -36.47
N VAL A 7 -72.96 -9.98 -37.50
CA VAL A 7 -71.58 -10.26 -37.96
C VAL A 7 -70.65 -9.38 -37.12
N ALA A 8 -69.86 -10.00 -36.25
CA ALA A 8 -68.83 -9.31 -35.47
C ALA A 8 -67.50 -9.36 -36.21
N THR A 9 -67.05 -8.21 -36.74
CA THR A 9 -65.70 -8.01 -37.25
C THR A 9 -64.73 -7.87 -36.08
N LEU A 10 -63.84 -8.86 -35.91
CA LEU A 10 -62.73 -8.82 -34.96
C LEU A 10 -61.55 -8.04 -35.58
N LEU A 11 -61.36 -6.79 -35.14
CA LEU A 11 -60.12 -6.05 -35.33
C LEU A 11 -59.08 -6.52 -34.31
N ALA A 12 -58.08 -7.26 -34.77
CA ALA A 12 -56.91 -7.59 -33.95
C ALA A 12 -55.95 -6.38 -33.92
N ALA A 13 -55.96 -5.62 -32.83
CA ALA A 13 -54.95 -4.59 -32.58
C ALA A 13 -53.66 -5.27 -32.10
N LEU A 14 -52.60 -5.27 -32.93
CA LEU A 14 -51.26 -5.62 -32.49
C LEU A 14 -50.71 -4.48 -31.61
N ALA A 15 -50.68 -4.70 -30.29
CA ALA A 15 -49.94 -3.84 -29.38
C ALA A 15 -48.47 -4.31 -29.34
N THR A 16 -47.57 -3.61 -30.03
CA THR A 16 -46.12 -3.75 -29.81
C THR A 16 -45.77 -3.17 -28.45
N ALA A 17 -45.59 -4.04 -27.45
CA ALA A 17 -45.05 -3.65 -26.16
C ALA A 17 -43.56 -3.32 -26.32
N LEU A 18 -43.24 -2.03 -26.34
CA LEU A 18 -41.86 -1.54 -26.28
C LEU A 18 -41.37 -1.76 -24.83
N THR A 19 -40.70 -2.88 -24.56
CA THR A 19 -40.01 -3.08 -23.28
C THR A 19 -38.81 -2.14 -23.24
N ALA A 20 -39.00 -0.97 -22.63
CA ALA A 20 -37.89 -0.11 -22.25
C ALA A 20 -37.07 -0.84 -21.17
N THR A 21 -35.93 -1.41 -21.57
CA THR A 21 -34.94 -1.89 -20.60
C THR A 21 -34.40 -0.69 -19.84
N LEU A 22 -34.85 -0.53 -18.61
CA LEU A 22 -34.24 0.39 -17.66
C LEU A 22 -32.81 -0.09 -17.41
N VAL A 23 -31.84 0.57 -18.04
CA VAL A 23 -30.44 0.47 -17.62
C VAL A 23 -30.35 1.23 -16.31
N VAL A 24 -30.48 0.51 -15.19
CA VAL A 24 -30.21 1.07 -13.88
C VAL A 24 -28.70 1.31 -13.84
N ALA A 25 -28.28 2.57 -13.96
CA ALA A 25 -26.90 2.95 -13.74
C ALA A 25 -26.51 2.50 -12.32
N THR A 26 -25.66 1.50 -12.22
CA THR A 26 -25.05 1.13 -10.94
C THR A 26 -24.33 2.35 -10.41
N PRO A 27 -24.53 2.75 -9.13
CA PRO A 27 -23.79 3.88 -8.58
C PRO A 27 -22.30 3.62 -8.77
N ALA A 28 -21.58 4.62 -9.27
CA ALA A 28 -20.12 4.53 -9.42
C ALA A 28 -19.54 4.11 -8.07
N GLN A 29 -18.86 2.95 -8.05
CA GLN A 29 -18.35 2.39 -6.81
C GLN A 29 -17.27 3.33 -6.28
N ALA A 30 -17.45 3.79 -5.03
CA ALA A 30 -16.55 4.74 -4.41
C ALA A 30 -15.11 4.21 -4.43
N ALA A 31 -14.15 5.09 -4.66
CA ALA A 31 -12.73 4.73 -4.62
C ALA A 31 -12.39 4.10 -3.26
N PRO A 32 -11.62 3.01 -3.23
CA PRO A 32 -10.99 2.56 -1.99
C PRO A 32 -10.23 3.70 -1.32
N LEU A 33 -10.14 3.69 0.01
CA LEU A 33 -9.27 4.62 0.73
C LEU A 33 -7.80 4.23 0.49
N PHE A 34 -7.22 4.74 -0.59
CA PHE A 34 -5.83 4.44 -0.94
C PHE A 34 -4.86 5.05 0.06
N LYS A 35 -3.88 4.25 0.45
CA LYS A 35 -2.73 4.64 1.28
C LYS A 35 -1.47 4.76 0.43
N ALA A 36 -0.48 5.49 0.94
CA ALA A 36 0.80 5.64 0.26
C ALA A 36 1.46 4.26 0.01
N PRO A 37 2.11 4.03 -1.14
CA PRO A 37 2.56 2.70 -1.55
C PRO A 37 3.87 2.23 -0.86
N TYR A 38 4.19 2.76 0.32
CA TYR A 38 5.43 2.51 1.04
C TYR A 38 5.19 2.45 2.57
N PRO A 39 6.13 1.88 3.35
CA PRO A 39 5.93 1.61 4.77
C PRO A 39 5.57 2.82 5.62
N CYS A 40 4.79 2.53 6.66
CA CYS A 40 4.41 3.43 7.74
C CYS A 40 5.57 4.32 8.20
N GLY A 41 5.27 5.59 8.50
CA GLY A 41 6.22 6.55 9.05
C GLY A 41 7.30 7.05 8.08
N GLN A 42 7.51 6.39 6.93
CA GLN A 42 8.48 6.86 5.94
C GLN A 42 7.96 8.11 5.23
N ARG A 43 8.87 9.07 5.02
CA ARG A 43 8.58 10.30 4.29
C ARG A 43 9.24 10.26 2.92
N TRP A 44 8.42 10.40 1.89
CA TRP A 44 8.86 10.37 0.50
C TRP A 44 8.50 11.68 -0.18
N THR A 45 9.31 12.07 -1.17
CA THR A 45 8.96 13.12 -2.10
C THR A 45 8.36 12.51 -3.36
N TYR A 46 7.58 13.29 -4.09
CA TYR A 46 6.99 12.86 -5.34
C TYR A 46 7.13 13.93 -6.42
N SER A 47 7.16 13.50 -7.67
CA SER A 47 7.13 14.38 -8.84
C SER A 47 6.25 13.79 -9.94
N HIS A 48 5.83 14.66 -10.84
CA HIS A 48 5.22 14.29 -12.10
C HIS A 48 5.97 14.99 -13.22
N HIS A 49 6.44 14.25 -14.23
CA HIS A 49 7.04 14.84 -15.41
C HIS A 49 6.11 14.75 -16.64
N SER A 50 6.29 15.65 -17.60
CA SER A 50 5.38 15.77 -18.77
C SER A 50 5.31 14.52 -19.66
N ALA A 51 6.33 13.65 -19.62
CA ALA A 51 6.29 12.36 -20.33
C ALA A 51 5.54 11.24 -19.57
N GLU A 52 5.09 11.47 -18.34
CA GLU A 52 4.26 10.50 -17.61
C GLU A 52 2.86 10.51 -18.21
N VAL A 53 2.37 9.32 -18.53
CA VAL A 53 1.00 9.11 -18.97
C VAL A 53 0.11 8.79 -17.76
N ARG A 54 -1.20 9.00 -17.90
CA ARG A 54 -2.22 8.55 -16.91
C ARG A 54 -2.09 9.16 -15.51
N LEU A 55 -1.54 10.36 -15.38
CA LEU A 55 -1.47 11.11 -14.11
C LEU A 55 -0.68 10.36 -13.02
N ALA A 56 0.36 9.64 -13.44
CA ALA A 56 1.27 8.95 -12.54
C ALA A 56 1.99 9.91 -11.59
N LEU A 57 2.60 9.33 -10.56
CA LEU A 57 3.59 10.01 -9.74
C LEU A 57 4.77 9.07 -9.50
N ASP A 58 5.96 9.63 -9.59
CA ASP A 58 7.17 8.99 -9.13
C ASP A 58 7.42 9.33 -7.66
N PHE A 59 7.53 8.32 -6.81
CA PHE A 59 7.89 8.49 -5.40
C PHE A 59 9.35 8.11 -5.15
N VAL A 60 10.08 8.98 -4.46
CA VAL A 60 11.47 8.78 -4.01
C VAL A 60 11.58 9.03 -2.50
N ARG A 61 12.30 8.18 -1.78
CA ARG A 61 12.47 8.29 -0.33
C ARG A 61 13.25 9.55 0.04
N ALA A 62 12.79 10.29 1.06
CA ALA A 62 13.30 11.62 1.39
C ALA A 62 13.48 11.87 2.91
N ASP A 63 13.60 10.80 3.68
CA ASP A 63 13.83 10.82 5.14
C ASP A 63 15.27 10.45 5.53
N GLY A 64 16.18 10.38 4.54
CA GLY A 64 17.58 9.95 4.73
C GLY A 64 17.80 8.45 4.55
N GLY A 65 16.74 7.64 4.40
CA GLY A 65 16.88 6.24 4.00
C GLY A 65 17.08 6.06 2.50
N GLY A 66 17.66 4.92 2.09
CA GLY A 66 17.84 4.57 0.68
C GLY A 66 16.54 4.17 0.00
N THR A 67 16.28 4.66 -1.22
CA THR A 67 15.08 4.30 -1.98
C THR A 67 15.15 2.85 -2.45
N ALA A 68 16.26 2.40 -3.03
CA ALA A 68 16.43 1.05 -3.59
C ALA A 68 16.22 -0.06 -2.54
N GLY A 69 15.47 -1.11 -2.90
CA GLY A 69 15.20 -2.25 -2.04
C GLY A 69 14.20 -1.99 -0.91
N THR A 70 13.67 -0.76 -0.78
CA THR A 70 12.63 -0.46 0.19
C THR A 70 11.34 -1.21 -0.18
N PRO A 71 10.61 -1.79 0.79
CA PRO A 71 9.33 -2.45 0.50
C PRO A 71 8.34 -1.53 -0.20
N VAL A 72 7.61 -2.09 -1.17
CA VAL A 72 6.44 -1.47 -1.80
C VAL A 72 5.21 -2.16 -1.24
N LEU A 73 4.24 -1.37 -0.78
CA LEU A 73 3.03 -1.85 -0.11
C LEU A 73 1.80 -1.64 -0.99
N ALA A 74 0.84 -2.55 -0.88
CA ALA A 74 -0.49 -2.39 -1.47
C ALA A 74 -1.20 -1.16 -0.88
N SER A 75 -1.67 -0.27 -1.74
CA SER A 75 -2.36 0.98 -1.36
C SER A 75 -3.78 0.72 -0.89
N ALA A 76 -4.40 -0.35 -1.35
CA ALA A 76 -5.67 -0.88 -0.88
C ALA A 76 -5.70 -2.41 -1.10
N ALA A 77 -6.63 -3.10 -0.46
CA ALA A 77 -6.80 -4.54 -0.64
C ALA A 77 -7.28 -4.87 -2.06
N GLY A 78 -6.94 -6.05 -2.56
CA GLY A 78 -7.36 -6.50 -3.90
C GLY A 78 -6.60 -7.71 -4.41
N THR A 79 -6.75 -8.01 -5.69
CA THR A 79 -6.04 -9.12 -6.36
C THR A 79 -4.81 -8.60 -7.08
N ALA A 80 -3.63 -9.06 -6.66
CA ALA A 80 -2.35 -8.66 -7.24
C ALA A 80 -1.94 -9.55 -8.43
N THR A 81 -1.48 -8.93 -9.51
CA THR A 81 -0.94 -9.63 -10.69
C THR A 81 0.43 -9.06 -11.05
N ARG A 82 1.41 -9.95 -11.25
CA ARG A 82 2.76 -9.57 -11.70
C ARG A 82 2.79 -9.43 -13.21
N HIS A 83 3.61 -8.49 -13.67
CA HIS A 83 3.87 -8.27 -15.08
C HIS A 83 5.34 -7.86 -15.28
N TYR A 84 5.79 -7.96 -16.53
CA TYR A 84 7.14 -7.54 -16.92
C TYR A 84 7.13 -6.85 -18.28
N GLN A 85 7.85 -5.74 -18.41
CA GLN A 85 8.05 -5.01 -19.66
C GLN A 85 9.50 -4.46 -19.74
N ALA A 86 10.35 -5.11 -20.53
CA ALA A 86 11.79 -4.84 -20.59
C ALA A 86 12.17 -3.38 -20.88
N SER A 87 11.50 -2.72 -21.82
CA SER A 87 11.82 -1.35 -22.25
C SER A 87 10.81 -0.31 -21.74
N GLY A 88 10.04 -0.64 -20.71
CA GLY A 88 9.00 0.22 -20.15
C GLY A 88 8.94 0.07 -18.64
N ALA A 89 7.82 -0.44 -18.13
CA ALA A 89 7.53 -0.55 -16.70
C ALA A 89 8.50 -1.42 -15.87
N GLY A 90 9.36 -2.21 -16.51
CA GLY A 90 10.21 -3.18 -15.82
C GLY A 90 9.38 -4.28 -15.18
N ASN A 91 9.76 -4.74 -13.99
CA ASN A 91 8.88 -5.56 -13.17
C ASN A 91 7.81 -4.67 -12.54
N TYR A 92 6.55 -5.05 -12.66
CA TYR A 92 5.48 -4.29 -12.03
C TYR A 92 4.35 -5.16 -11.51
N VAL A 93 3.65 -4.64 -10.51
CA VAL A 93 2.45 -5.25 -9.96
C VAL A 93 1.26 -4.36 -10.30
N VAL A 94 0.15 -5.00 -10.67
CA VAL A 94 -1.17 -4.36 -10.76
C VAL A 94 -2.05 -4.96 -9.67
N ILE A 95 -2.74 -4.13 -8.89
CA ILE A 95 -3.75 -4.60 -7.95
C ILE A 95 -5.12 -4.19 -8.48
N ASP A 96 -6.00 -5.17 -8.67
CA ASP A 96 -7.42 -4.96 -8.93
C ASP A 96 -8.19 -4.90 -7.61
N HIS A 97 -8.78 -3.75 -7.32
CA HIS A 97 -9.50 -3.50 -6.06
C HIS A 97 -11.00 -3.80 -6.17
N GLY A 98 -11.47 -4.25 -7.33
CA GLY A 98 -12.89 -4.33 -7.65
C GLY A 98 -13.50 -2.97 -8.01
N GLY A 99 -14.75 -2.99 -8.48
CA GLY A 99 -15.49 -1.78 -8.82
C GLY A 99 -14.84 -0.91 -9.92
N GLY A 100 -13.94 -1.47 -10.73
CA GLY A 100 -13.23 -0.76 -11.79
C GLY A 100 -11.94 -0.05 -11.36
N TRP A 101 -11.58 -0.09 -10.07
CA TRP A 101 -10.40 0.57 -9.53
C TRP A 101 -9.16 -0.32 -9.60
N LYS A 102 -8.05 0.24 -10.09
CA LYS A 102 -6.75 -0.43 -10.13
C LYS A 102 -5.62 0.48 -9.70
N THR A 103 -4.58 -0.10 -9.12
CA THR A 103 -3.30 0.58 -8.85
C THR A 103 -2.14 -0.15 -9.51
N TYR A 104 -1.17 0.61 -9.98
CA TYR A 104 -0.01 0.11 -10.72
C TYR A 104 1.26 0.52 -9.97
N TYR A 105 2.23 -0.40 -9.88
CA TYR A 105 3.48 -0.24 -9.11
C TYR A 105 4.67 -0.69 -9.96
N PHE A 106 5.39 0.26 -10.55
CA PHE A 106 6.40 0.00 -11.59
C PHE A 106 7.83 -0.05 -11.06
N HIS A 107 8.75 -0.44 -11.93
CA HIS A 107 10.19 -0.43 -11.73
C HIS A 107 10.69 -1.29 -10.55
N LEU A 108 9.91 -2.28 -10.13
CA LEU A 108 10.23 -3.10 -8.96
C LEU A 108 11.53 -3.89 -9.17
N ALA A 109 12.31 -4.07 -8.11
CA ALA A 109 13.47 -4.96 -8.13
C ALA A 109 13.05 -6.42 -8.01
N ALA A 110 12.06 -6.71 -7.15
CA ALA A 110 11.57 -8.05 -6.89
C ALA A 110 10.07 -8.04 -6.53
N PHE A 111 9.40 -9.16 -6.77
CA PHE A 111 8.02 -9.41 -6.35
C PHE A 111 7.99 -10.10 -4.98
N SER A 112 7.00 -9.77 -4.16
CA SER A 112 6.77 -10.38 -2.84
C SER A 112 5.46 -11.17 -2.73
N VAL A 113 4.62 -11.14 -3.76
CA VAL A 113 3.30 -11.82 -3.80
C VAL A 113 3.10 -12.53 -5.13
N ALA A 114 2.49 -13.71 -5.17
CA ALA A 114 2.25 -14.45 -6.42
C ALA A 114 1.21 -13.73 -7.32
N SER A 115 1.24 -13.98 -8.63
CA SER A 115 0.15 -13.51 -9.51
C SER A 115 -1.17 -14.20 -9.15
N GLY A 116 -2.25 -13.43 -9.11
CA GLY A 116 -3.57 -13.89 -8.68
C GLY A 116 -3.76 -13.91 -7.16
N ALA A 117 -2.75 -13.54 -6.37
CA ALA A 117 -2.87 -13.53 -4.92
C ALA A 117 -3.76 -12.37 -4.44
N TRP A 118 -4.65 -12.66 -3.50
CA TRP A 118 -5.30 -11.61 -2.71
C TRP A 118 -4.28 -10.97 -1.77
N VAL A 119 -4.31 -9.64 -1.68
CA VAL A 119 -3.46 -8.84 -0.79
C VAL A 119 -4.30 -7.90 0.05
N ASN A 120 -3.90 -7.68 1.30
CA ASN A 120 -4.49 -6.67 2.17
C ASN A 120 -3.84 -5.30 1.93
N GLN A 121 -4.54 -4.21 2.26
CA GLN A 121 -3.93 -2.89 2.33
C GLN A 121 -2.71 -2.93 3.28
N GLY A 122 -1.59 -2.34 2.86
CA GLY A 122 -0.34 -2.34 3.63
C GLY A 122 0.49 -3.61 3.51
N GLN A 123 0.01 -4.65 2.82
CA GLN A 123 0.81 -5.84 2.57
C GLN A 123 1.94 -5.54 1.57
N GLN A 124 3.14 -6.05 1.84
CA GLN A 124 4.27 -5.92 0.92
C GLN A 124 4.01 -6.74 -0.36
N ILE A 125 4.14 -6.08 -1.51
CA ILE A 125 3.92 -6.67 -2.84
C ILE A 125 5.20 -6.76 -3.67
N GLY A 126 6.25 -6.03 -3.28
CA GLY A 126 7.54 -6.04 -3.92
C GLY A 126 8.55 -5.19 -3.18
N THR A 127 9.67 -4.92 -3.82
CA THR A 127 10.67 -3.94 -3.38
C THR A 127 10.98 -2.97 -4.50
N THR A 128 11.23 -1.71 -4.16
CA THR A 128 11.64 -0.68 -5.12
C THR A 128 12.92 -1.07 -5.84
N GLY A 129 12.99 -0.69 -7.10
CA GLY A 129 14.14 -0.94 -7.95
C GLY A 129 14.22 0.10 -9.06
N SER A 130 15.00 -0.22 -10.08
CA SER A 130 15.19 0.60 -11.28
C SER A 130 15.08 -0.26 -12.54
N THR A 131 14.20 -1.28 -12.53
CA THR A 131 14.03 -2.17 -13.70
C THR A 131 13.24 -1.48 -14.80
N GLY A 132 13.43 -1.92 -16.05
CA GLY A 132 12.79 -1.30 -17.20
C GLY A 132 13.48 -0.02 -17.64
N ASN A 133 12.72 0.93 -18.15
CA ASN A 133 13.21 2.26 -18.52
C ASN A 133 13.12 3.18 -17.30
N SER A 134 14.20 3.23 -16.50
CA SER A 134 14.30 4.06 -15.31
C SER A 134 15.75 4.51 -15.09
N SER A 135 15.94 5.75 -14.65
CA SER A 135 17.25 6.36 -14.38
C SER A 135 17.72 6.19 -12.92
N GLY A 136 16.87 5.65 -12.05
CA GLY A 136 17.18 5.46 -10.63
C GLY A 136 16.03 4.84 -9.86
N ALA A 137 16.30 4.35 -8.65
CA ALA A 137 15.28 3.63 -7.88
C ALA A 137 14.15 4.56 -7.39
N HIS A 138 12.91 4.23 -7.75
CA HIS A 138 11.69 4.95 -7.37
C HIS A 138 10.46 4.03 -7.47
N ILE A 139 9.29 4.52 -7.08
CA ILE A 139 7.99 3.88 -7.38
C ILE A 139 7.24 4.78 -8.35
N HIS A 140 7.12 4.37 -9.62
CA HIS A 140 6.12 4.96 -10.53
C HIS A 140 4.77 4.34 -10.19
N TYR A 141 3.82 5.18 -9.78
CA TYR A 141 2.54 4.78 -9.21
C TYR A 141 1.38 5.40 -9.98
N GLU A 142 0.34 4.61 -10.26
CA GLU A 142 -0.86 5.07 -10.94
C GLU A 142 -2.14 4.63 -10.19
N GLN A 143 -3.19 5.46 -10.28
CA GLN A 143 -4.56 5.10 -9.90
C GLN A 143 -5.45 5.15 -11.13
N LEU A 144 -6.15 4.07 -11.44
CA LEU A 144 -7.03 3.97 -12.60
C LEU A 144 -8.45 3.65 -12.17
N PHE A 145 -9.41 4.27 -12.83
CA PHE A 145 -10.82 3.90 -12.78
C PHE A 145 -11.30 3.55 -14.18
N ASN A 146 -11.79 2.32 -14.37
CA ASN A 146 -12.26 1.78 -15.65
C ASN A 146 -11.24 1.98 -16.79
N GLY A 147 -9.95 1.83 -16.48
CA GLY A 147 -8.86 1.98 -17.44
C GLY A 147 -8.41 3.43 -17.71
N VAL A 148 -9.02 4.43 -17.07
CA VAL A 148 -8.64 5.84 -17.20
C VAL A 148 -7.84 6.28 -15.98
N GLY A 149 -6.66 6.87 -16.20
CA GLY A 149 -5.82 7.42 -15.14
C GLY A 149 -6.54 8.54 -14.39
N GLN A 150 -6.44 8.54 -13.07
CA GLN A 150 -7.07 9.49 -12.17
C GLN A 150 -6.02 10.32 -11.43
N ASN A 151 -6.43 11.48 -10.93
CA ASN A 151 -5.61 12.18 -9.94
C ASN A 151 -5.39 11.26 -8.74
N ILE A 152 -4.15 11.17 -8.29
CA ILE A 152 -3.74 10.34 -7.17
C ILE A 152 -4.28 10.97 -5.89
N VAL A 153 -5.20 10.25 -5.26
CA VAL A 153 -5.78 10.58 -3.96
C VAL A 153 -5.22 9.60 -2.94
N ILE A 154 -4.56 10.11 -1.90
CA ILE A 154 -4.06 9.32 -0.78
C ILE A 154 -4.70 9.85 0.50
N ASN A 155 -5.23 8.96 1.35
CA ASN A 155 -5.95 9.35 2.57
C ASN A 155 -7.13 10.29 2.31
N GLY A 156 -7.80 10.14 1.16
CA GLY A 156 -8.89 11.02 0.74
C GLY A 156 -8.46 12.41 0.29
N ALA A 157 -7.15 12.74 0.33
CA ALA A 157 -6.60 13.99 -0.14
C ALA A 157 -5.95 13.82 -1.51
N SER A 158 -6.34 14.67 -2.48
CA SER A 158 -5.68 14.73 -3.79
C SER A 158 -4.26 15.27 -3.62
N LEU A 159 -3.30 14.65 -4.30
CA LEU A 159 -1.93 15.16 -4.39
C LEU A 159 -1.76 16.17 -5.54
N ALA A 160 -2.75 16.27 -6.43
CA ALA A 160 -2.76 17.24 -7.51
C ALA A 160 -3.02 18.67 -6.98
N PRO A 161 -2.53 19.72 -7.66
CA PRO A 161 -1.60 19.66 -8.80
C PRO A 161 -0.24 19.10 -8.39
N TYR A 162 0.34 18.29 -9.27
CA TYR A 162 1.61 17.61 -9.01
C TYR A 162 2.80 18.55 -9.18
N PRO A 163 3.84 18.41 -8.35
CA PRO A 163 5.09 19.15 -8.53
C PRO A 163 5.88 18.61 -9.73
N GLY A 164 6.49 19.50 -10.51
CA GLY A 164 7.31 19.14 -11.68
C GLY A 164 8.72 18.61 -11.34
N GLY A 165 9.05 18.50 -10.06
CA GLY A 165 10.34 18.00 -9.60
C GLY A 165 10.29 17.52 -8.15
N TYR A 166 11.23 16.65 -7.82
CA TYR A 166 11.41 16.13 -6.47
C TYR A 166 11.73 17.25 -5.46
N HIS A 167 11.52 16.94 -4.19
CA HIS A 167 11.77 17.78 -3.02
C HIS A 167 10.89 19.04 -2.88
N GLN A 168 9.90 19.23 -3.75
CA GLN A 168 8.92 20.31 -3.64
C GLN A 168 7.74 19.96 -2.73
N ARG A 169 7.30 18.70 -2.75
CA ARG A 169 6.26 18.17 -1.87
C ARG A 169 6.67 16.83 -1.28
N TYR A 170 6.04 16.49 -0.16
CA TYR A 170 6.33 15.29 0.61
C TYR A 170 5.05 14.64 1.09
N LEU A 171 5.09 13.32 1.28
CA LEU A 171 4.02 12.54 1.86
C LEU A 171 4.61 11.53 2.84
N THR A 172 4.20 11.62 4.10
CA THR A 172 4.50 10.61 5.13
C THR A 172 3.42 9.55 5.08
N SER A 173 3.82 8.28 4.99
CA SER A 173 2.89 7.16 4.90
C SER A 173 2.27 6.83 6.25
N ASP A 174 0.96 6.59 6.24
CA ASP A 174 0.25 5.86 7.29
C ASP A 174 -0.16 4.44 6.85
N ASN A 175 0.40 3.93 5.74
CA ASN A 175 0.09 2.61 5.19
C ASN A 175 0.78 1.51 6.00
N GLY A 176 0.03 0.44 6.30
CA GLY A 176 0.53 -0.64 7.16
C GLY A 176 0.75 -0.20 8.61
N CYS A 177 0.27 0.98 9.03
CA CYS A 177 0.31 1.43 10.41
C CYS A 177 -0.77 0.78 11.30
N GLY A 178 -1.50 -0.22 10.82
CA GLY A 178 -2.55 -0.93 11.57
C GLY A 178 -2.76 -2.34 11.02
N GLY A 179 -2.98 -3.32 11.91
CA GLY A 179 -3.42 -4.67 11.53
C GLY A 179 -2.56 -5.86 12.01
N GLY A 180 -1.66 -5.64 12.98
CA GLY A 180 -0.89 -6.73 13.58
C GLY A 180 0.11 -6.23 14.62
N GLY A 181 0.54 -7.15 15.47
CA GLY A 181 1.55 -6.94 16.50
C GLY A 181 0.98 -6.53 17.85
N THR A 182 1.57 -7.09 18.90
CA THR A 182 1.21 -6.81 20.29
C THR A 182 1.75 -5.43 20.66
N ALA A 183 0.89 -4.59 21.25
CA ALA A 183 1.23 -3.22 21.60
C ALA A 183 2.07 -3.19 22.88
N PHE A 184 3.17 -2.44 22.85
CA PHE A 184 4.01 -2.19 24.01
C PHE A 184 4.42 -0.72 24.04
N TRP A 185 4.55 -0.17 25.24
CA TRP A 185 5.27 1.09 25.41
C TRP A 185 6.78 0.85 25.43
N THR A 186 7.53 1.82 24.94
CA THR A 186 8.97 1.89 25.13
C THR A 186 9.31 2.81 26.29
N TRP A 187 10.52 2.66 26.84
CA TRP A 187 11.07 3.61 27.81
C TRP A 187 12.29 4.35 27.24
N GLY A 188 12.55 5.54 27.77
CA GLY A 188 13.65 6.38 27.31
C GLY A 188 13.35 7.12 26.00
N SER A 189 14.38 7.65 25.36
CA SER A 189 14.31 8.37 24.09
C SER A 189 15.52 8.08 23.22
N GLY A 190 15.44 8.35 21.91
CA GLY A 190 16.59 8.16 21.01
C GLY A 190 16.84 6.68 20.66
N ILE A 191 15.81 5.84 20.75
CA ILE A 191 15.92 4.40 20.55
C ILE A 191 16.12 4.10 19.06
N ARG A 192 17.24 3.46 18.73
CA ARG A 192 17.56 3.12 17.33
C ARG A 192 16.82 1.87 16.88
N VAL A 193 16.02 2.00 15.83
CA VAL A 193 15.42 0.89 15.10
C VAL A 193 16.32 0.54 13.93
N ARG A 194 16.72 -0.73 13.80
CA ARG A 194 17.69 -1.21 12.81
C ARG A 194 17.06 -2.09 11.74
N SER A 195 17.74 -2.26 10.61
CA SER A 195 17.20 -3.08 9.51
C SER A 195 17.25 -4.60 9.80
N ASP A 196 18.14 -5.04 10.69
CA ASP A 196 18.26 -6.43 11.16
C ASP A 196 18.68 -6.47 12.66
N VAL A 197 18.69 -7.65 13.26
CA VAL A 197 18.95 -7.89 14.71
C VAL A 197 20.44 -7.87 15.08
N ARG A 198 21.20 -6.94 14.49
CA ARG A 198 22.64 -6.77 14.73
C ARG A 198 22.96 -5.30 14.99
N LEU A 199 23.91 -5.04 15.87
CA LEU A 199 24.35 -3.68 16.19
C LEU A 199 25.05 -2.98 15.01
N SER A 200 25.62 -3.75 14.09
CA SER A 200 26.20 -3.26 12.84
C SER A 200 25.16 -2.94 11.76
N ALA A 201 23.90 -3.36 11.92
CA ALA A 201 22.87 -3.12 10.92
C ALA A 201 22.51 -1.62 10.83
N PRO A 202 22.26 -1.09 9.62
CA PRO A 202 21.83 0.29 9.41
C PRO A 202 20.65 0.69 10.30
N VAL A 203 20.71 1.90 10.84
CA VAL A 203 19.59 2.51 11.57
C VAL A 203 18.55 2.95 10.54
N VAL A 204 17.34 2.41 10.65
CA VAL A 204 16.19 2.74 9.80
C VAL A 204 15.51 4.01 10.28
N THR A 205 15.38 4.16 11.60
CA THR A 205 14.80 5.34 12.24
C THR A 205 15.18 5.37 13.72
N THR A 206 14.86 6.48 14.39
CA THR A 206 15.05 6.67 15.82
C THR A 206 13.70 7.04 16.45
N LEU A 207 13.30 6.32 17.49
CA LEU A 207 12.07 6.64 18.23
C LEU A 207 12.34 7.81 19.20
N PRO A 208 11.38 8.73 19.38
CA PRO A 208 11.45 9.79 20.38
C PRO A 208 11.30 9.20 21.79
N GLY A 209 10.83 9.96 22.78
CA GLY A 209 10.53 9.49 24.16
C GLY A 209 9.62 8.25 24.21
N PRO A 210 9.03 7.92 25.37
CA PRO A 210 8.13 6.76 25.47
C PRO A 210 7.13 6.73 24.31
N THR A 211 7.30 5.74 23.44
CA THR A 211 6.60 5.61 22.17
C THR A 211 5.82 4.31 22.20
N LEU A 212 4.52 4.35 21.88
CA LEU A 212 3.71 3.17 21.68
C LEU A 212 4.17 2.48 20.40
N VAL A 213 4.68 1.26 20.52
CA VAL A 213 5.12 0.43 19.40
C VAL A 213 4.26 -0.82 19.27
N TYR A 214 4.19 -1.37 18.06
CA TYR A 214 3.46 -2.60 17.77
C TYR A 214 4.43 -3.66 17.29
N VAL A 215 4.58 -4.72 18.07
CA VAL A 215 5.59 -5.77 17.84
C VAL A 215 4.97 -6.95 17.11
N LEU A 216 5.38 -7.14 15.85
CA LEU A 216 4.85 -8.20 14.97
C LEU A 216 5.33 -9.59 15.37
N CYS A 217 6.63 -9.73 15.62
CA CYS A 217 7.29 -10.95 16.05
C CYS A 217 8.62 -10.58 16.73
N GLN A 218 9.31 -11.56 17.31
CA GLN A 218 10.60 -11.36 17.95
C GLN A 218 11.58 -12.47 17.59
N LYS A 219 12.88 -12.16 17.54
CA LYS A 219 13.94 -13.16 17.33
C LYS A 219 15.21 -12.79 18.09
N GLN A 220 16.11 -13.74 18.28
CA GLN A 220 17.39 -13.49 18.91
C GLN A 220 18.39 -12.87 17.93
N GLY A 221 19.27 -12.02 18.44
CA GLY A 221 20.32 -11.34 17.69
C GLY A 221 21.49 -10.94 18.58
N ASP A 222 22.18 -9.87 18.21
CA ASP A 222 23.28 -9.34 19.02
C ASP A 222 22.81 -8.99 20.44
N THR A 223 23.65 -9.28 21.43
CA THR A 223 23.39 -8.91 22.82
C THR A 223 23.58 -7.41 23.01
N VAL A 224 22.60 -6.77 23.65
CA VAL A 224 22.65 -5.34 23.96
C VAL A 224 22.64 -5.16 25.47
N THR A 225 23.56 -4.35 25.98
CA THR A 225 23.60 -3.91 27.37
C THR A 225 23.40 -2.40 27.43
N ALA A 226 22.39 -1.93 28.15
CA ALA A 226 22.09 -0.51 28.35
C ALA A 226 21.37 -0.30 29.69
N ASP A 227 21.75 0.76 30.41
CA ASP A 227 21.13 1.18 31.68
C ASP A 227 20.97 0.04 32.72
N GLY A 228 21.97 -0.85 32.78
CA GLY A 228 22.00 -1.98 33.72
C GLY A 228 21.23 -3.23 33.25
N TYR A 229 20.52 -3.17 32.13
CA TYR A 229 19.83 -4.31 31.55
C TYR A 229 20.68 -4.95 30.45
N THR A 230 20.53 -6.27 30.25
CA THR A 230 21.17 -7.01 29.16
C THR A 230 20.16 -7.96 28.53
N ASN A 231 20.02 -7.91 27.21
CA ASN A 231 19.09 -8.75 26.47
C ASN A 231 19.58 -9.01 25.03
N ASN A 232 19.29 -10.19 24.49
CA ASN A 232 19.58 -10.57 23.11
C ASN A 232 18.31 -10.77 22.25
N TRP A 233 17.12 -10.50 22.79
CA TRP A 233 15.86 -10.52 22.06
C TRP A 233 15.58 -9.19 21.36
N TRP A 234 15.08 -9.27 20.13
CA TRP A 234 14.75 -8.13 19.31
C TRP A 234 13.33 -8.23 18.77
N ALA A 235 12.57 -7.15 18.91
CA ALA A 235 11.22 -6.97 18.44
C ALA A 235 11.22 -6.42 17.01
N ARG A 236 10.51 -7.09 16.10
CA ARG A 236 10.16 -6.56 14.77
C ARG A 236 9.02 -5.56 14.94
N LEU A 237 9.31 -4.28 14.80
CA LEU A 237 8.31 -3.22 14.90
C LEU A 237 7.54 -3.09 13.59
N ARG A 238 6.21 -3.03 13.69
CA ARG A 238 5.30 -2.88 12.53
C ARG A 238 5.57 -1.56 11.80
N ASP A 239 5.46 -0.47 12.53
CA ASP A 239 5.37 0.87 11.95
C ASP A 239 6.72 1.36 11.43
N GLN A 240 7.81 0.95 12.09
CA GLN A 240 9.17 1.34 11.69
C GLN A 240 9.82 0.34 10.73
N ASN A 241 9.15 -0.79 10.46
CA ASN A 241 9.62 -1.84 9.57
C ASN A 241 11.08 -2.28 9.83
N GLY A 242 11.45 -2.36 11.10
CA GLY A 242 12.79 -2.67 11.56
C GLY A 242 12.78 -3.34 12.93
N TYR A 243 13.96 -3.59 13.47
CA TYR A 243 14.15 -4.30 14.73
C TYR A 243 14.66 -3.36 15.81
N MET A 244 14.10 -3.51 16.99
CA MET A 244 14.52 -2.83 18.20
C MET A 244 14.80 -3.89 19.26
N THR A 245 15.91 -3.79 19.99
CA THR A 245 16.16 -4.69 21.11
C THR A 245 15.06 -4.52 22.17
N ASN A 246 14.59 -5.64 22.71
CA ASN A 246 13.53 -5.69 23.71
C ASN A 246 13.93 -4.99 25.02
N ILE A 247 15.21 -4.68 25.22
CA ILE A 247 15.70 -3.91 26.37
C ILE A 247 14.97 -2.58 26.52
N TYR A 248 14.50 -1.97 25.42
CA TYR A 248 13.80 -0.67 25.41
C TYR A 248 12.28 -0.79 25.52
N ILE A 249 11.74 -2.00 25.60
CA ILE A 249 10.32 -2.22 25.86
C ILE A 249 10.08 -2.03 27.37
N ASP A 250 9.05 -1.28 27.73
CA ASP A 250 8.59 -1.13 29.11
C ASP A 250 7.81 -2.38 29.55
N HIS A 251 8.53 -3.50 29.68
CA HIS A 251 8.00 -4.78 30.13
C HIS A 251 9.13 -5.62 30.75
N PRO A 252 8.90 -6.34 31.87
CA PRO A 252 9.97 -7.04 32.59
C PRO A 252 10.53 -8.27 31.86
N ALA A 253 9.76 -8.86 30.94
CA ALA A 253 10.17 -10.07 30.23
C ALA A 253 11.15 -9.76 29.10
N ALA A 254 12.27 -10.48 29.06
CA ALA A 254 13.26 -10.37 27.98
C ALA A 254 12.68 -10.81 26.61
N GLN A 255 11.95 -11.92 26.61
CA GLN A 255 11.11 -12.37 25.50
C GLN A 255 9.67 -11.92 25.76
N LEU A 256 9.09 -11.16 24.84
CA LEU A 256 7.78 -10.54 25.03
C LEU A 256 6.65 -11.57 25.01
N PRO A 257 5.74 -11.58 26.01
CA PRO A 257 4.61 -12.49 26.03
C PRO A 257 3.63 -12.17 24.90
N GLY A 258 3.00 -13.19 24.32
CA GLY A 258 2.02 -13.03 23.25
C GLY A 258 2.59 -12.49 21.93
N VAL A 259 3.92 -12.44 21.78
CA VAL A 259 4.61 -12.06 20.54
C VAL A 259 5.20 -13.33 19.90
N PRO A 260 4.82 -13.67 18.66
CA PRO A 260 5.34 -14.87 17.99
C PRO A 260 6.83 -14.73 17.65
N ILE A 261 7.48 -15.86 17.38
CA ILE A 261 8.88 -15.90 16.96
C ILE A 261 8.98 -15.65 15.44
N CYS A 262 9.90 -14.77 15.04
CA CYS A 262 10.42 -14.74 13.67
C CYS A 262 11.55 -15.78 13.55
#